data_AF-A0A7S0FAL5-F1
#
_entry.id   AF-A0A7S0FAL5-F1
#
_cell.length_a   1.000
_cell.length_b   1.000
_cell.length_c   1.000
_cell.angle_alpha   90.00
_cell.angle_beta   90.00
_cell.angle_gamma   90.00
#
_symmetry.space_group_name_H-M   'P 1'
#
loop_
_entity.id
_entity.type
_entity.pdbx_description
1 polymer ?
#
loop_
_entity_poly.entity_id
_entity_poly.type
_entity_poly.pdbx_seq_one_letter_code
_entity_poly.pdbx_strand_id
1 'polypeptide(L)'
;AIDAIVCALPFGKLYGSEKENETLYPAALAEFRRVLKPGTGRAVLLTNQANAERLARALCCTAHPQLSWTVTCRRRLLLGNMEAVLFLAVARPSLGTGAPALPEESMRLPWEDGRGRAKWGALKAMVRPPLQPVIGGKKQLMR
;
A
#
# COMPACT_ATOMS: atom_id res chain seq x y z
N ALA A 1 9.95 14.36 -7.24
CA ALA A 1 8.68 13.60 -7.32
C ALA A 1 8.95 12.14 -6.95
N ILE A 2 8.04 11.51 -6.21
CA ILE A 2 8.21 10.16 -5.64
C ILE A 2 7.46 9.11 -6.47
N ASP A 3 8.02 7.90 -6.58
CA ASP A 3 7.43 6.79 -7.33
C ASP A 3 6.32 6.04 -6.58
N ALA A 4 6.50 5.87 -5.27
CA ALA A 4 5.57 5.11 -4.45
C ALA A 4 5.53 5.63 -3.01
N ILE A 5 4.36 5.59 -2.41
CA ILE A 5 4.12 5.77 -0.99
C ILE A 5 3.62 4.45 -0.42
N VAL A 6 4.16 4.05 0.73
CA VAL A 6 3.65 2.92 1.50
C VAL A 6 3.35 3.44 2.89
N CYS A 7 2.08 3.42 3.30
CA CYS A 7 1.65 4.07 4.53
C CYS A 7 0.66 3.19 5.30
N ALA A 8 0.96 2.95 6.57
CA ALA A 8 -0.01 2.47 7.54
C ALA A 8 -0.73 3.70 8.14
N LEU A 9 -1.95 3.94 7.68
CA LEU A 9 -2.76 5.06 8.15
C LEU A 9 -3.25 4.80 9.58
N PRO A 10 -3.44 5.85 10.40
CA PRO A 10 -3.94 5.67 11.76
C PRO A 10 -5.36 5.10 11.75
N PHE A 11 -5.62 4.22 12.72
CA PHE A 11 -6.92 3.55 12.86
C PHE A 11 -7.87 4.29 13.80
N GLY A 12 -7.39 5.32 14.52
CA GLY A 12 -8.20 6.07 15.48
C GLY A 12 -8.49 5.36 16.80
N LYS A 13 -7.60 4.44 17.22
CA LYS A 13 -7.68 3.73 18.52
C LYS A 13 -6.65 4.18 19.54
N LEU A 14 -5.37 4.19 19.14
CA LEU A 14 -4.25 4.60 20.01
C LEU A 14 -3.89 6.08 19.79
N TYR A 15 -3.98 6.54 18.54
CA TYR A 15 -3.69 7.91 18.15
C TYR A 15 -4.85 8.44 17.31
N GLY A 16 -5.36 9.62 17.70
CA GLY A 16 -6.57 10.21 17.15
C GLY A 16 -7.81 9.33 17.36
N SER A 17 -8.83 9.59 16.55
CA SER A 17 -10.14 8.94 16.59
C SER A 17 -10.60 8.54 15.20
N GLU A 18 -11.53 7.59 15.12
CA GLU A 18 -12.15 7.22 13.84
C GLU A 18 -12.88 8.39 13.16
N LYS A 19 -13.37 9.35 13.96
CA LYS A 19 -14.03 10.57 13.45
C LYS A 19 -13.04 11.52 12.79
N GLU A 20 -11.87 11.72 13.38
CA GLU A 20 -10.83 12.59 12.80
C GLU A 20 -10.30 12.04 11.47
N ASN A 21 -10.38 10.72 11.25
CA ASN A 21 -10.03 10.10 9.96
C ASN A 21 -10.89 10.60 8.78
N GLU A 22 -12.09 11.14 9.04
CA GLU A 22 -12.93 11.74 8.00
C GLU A 22 -12.29 12.98 7.37
N THR A 23 -11.47 13.71 8.13
CA THR A 23 -10.71 14.86 7.65
C THR A 23 -9.29 14.47 7.27
N LEU A 24 -8.65 13.59 8.05
CA LEU A 24 -7.26 13.20 7.84
C LEU A 24 -7.06 12.46 6.52
N TYR A 25 -7.90 11.48 6.18
CA TYR A 25 -7.66 10.66 4.99
C TYR A 25 -7.72 11.47 3.69
N PRO A 26 -8.74 12.31 3.44
CA PRO A 26 -8.73 13.19 2.28
C PRO A 26 -7.52 14.13 2.23
N ALA A 27 -7.14 14.73 3.36
CA ALA A 27 -5.99 15.65 3.42
C ALA A 27 -4.67 14.92 3.10
N ALA A 28 -4.46 13.73 3.69
CA ALA A 28 -3.28 12.91 3.42
C ALA A 28 -3.22 12.48 1.95
N LEU A 29 -4.35 12.06 1.37
CA LEU A 29 -4.42 11.72 -0.05
C LEU A 29 -4.12 12.90 -0.96
N ALA A 30 -4.57 14.12 -0.63
CA ALA A 30 -4.21 15.33 -1.38
C ALA A 30 -2.69 15.55 -1.39
N GLU A 31 -2.04 15.45 -0.24
CA GLU A 31 -0.59 15.58 -0.13
C GLU A 31 0.16 14.47 -0.85
N PHE A 32 -0.29 13.21 -0.73
CA PHE A 32 0.29 12.08 -1.47
C PHE A 32 0.23 12.33 -2.96
N ARG A 33 -0.88 12.85 -3.45
CA ARG A 33 -1.06 13.16 -4.85
C ARG A 33 -0.15 14.27 -5.35
N ARG A 34 0.12 15.28 -4.50
CA ARG A 34 1.04 16.38 -4.79
C ARG A 34 2.49 15.92 -4.93
N VAL A 35 2.93 14.95 -4.12
CA VAL A 35 4.33 14.50 -4.11
C VAL A 35 4.62 13.34 -5.08
N LEU A 36 3.61 12.54 -5.41
CA LEU A 36 3.72 11.42 -6.33
C LEU A 36 3.88 11.88 -7.78
N LYS A 37 4.67 11.13 -8.55
CA LYS A 37 4.77 11.32 -10.01
C LYS A 37 3.37 11.23 -10.66
N PRO A 38 2.94 12.22 -11.45
CA PRO A 38 1.66 12.13 -12.16
C PRO A 38 1.63 10.93 -13.12
N GLY A 39 0.53 10.18 -13.14
CA GLY A 39 0.29 9.06 -14.06
C GLY A 39 0.93 7.73 -13.65
N THR A 40 2.07 7.76 -12.99
CA THR A 40 2.83 6.54 -12.62
C THR A 40 3.00 6.34 -11.10
N GLY A 41 2.76 7.39 -10.32
CA GLY A 41 2.87 7.35 -8.87
C GLY A 41 1.86 6.41 -8.23
N ARG A 42 2.30 5.65 -7.24
CA ARG A 42 1.49 4.62 -6.56
C ARG A 42 1.41 4.88 -5.07
N ALA A 43 0.30 4.50 -4.45
CA ALA A 43 0.11 4.50 -3.01
C ALA A 43 -0.35 3.12 -2.56
N VAL A 44 0.37 2.52 -1.62
CA VAL A 44 -0.03 1.31 -0.89
C VAL A 44 -0.44 1.77 0.50
N LEU A 45 -1.74 1.75 0.77
CA LEU A 45 -2.33 2.29 1.98
C LEU A 45 -2.96 1.18 2.79
N LEU A 46 -2.72 1.17 4.08
CA LEU A 46 -3.24 0.17 5.00
C LEU A 46 -4.07 0.87 6.07
N THR A 47 -5.29 0.38 6.30
CA THR A 47 -6.15 0.78 7.42
C THR A 47 -6.82 -0.44 8.06
N ASN A 48 -7.53 -0.29 9.17
CA ASN A 48 -8.32 -1.37 9.76
C ASN A 48 -9.67 -1.55 9.01
N GLN A 49 -10.34 -2.67 9.23
CA GLN A 49 -11.63 -2.95 8.59
C GLN A 49 -12.69 -1.84 8.85
N ALA A 50 -12.73 -1.28 10.06
CA ALA A 50 -13.69 -0.24 10.42
C ALA A 50 -13.54 1.05 9.61
N ASN A 51 -12.30 1.41 9.25
CA ASN A 51 -12.01 2.62 8.48
C ASN A 51 -11.87 2.37 6.96
N ALA A 52 -12.01 1.11 6.50
CA ALA A 52 -11.84 0.75 5.10
C ALA A 52 -12.77 1.54 4.17
N GLU A 53 -14.06 1.64 4.53
CA GLU A 53 -15.05 2.41 3.76
C GLU A 53 -14.76 3.91 3.76
N ARG A 54 -14.22 4.45 4.85
CA ARG A 54 -13.85 5.88 4.94
C ARG A 54 -12.70 6.20 3.98
N LEU A 55 -11.67 5.34 3.97
CA LEU A 55 -10.55 5.47 3.05
C LEU A 55 -10.98 5.27 1.60
N ALA A 56 -11.84 4.28 1.35
CA ALA A 56 -12.40 4.01 0.03
C ALA A 56 -13.16 5.23 -0.52
N ARG A 57 -14.04 5.84 0.29
CA ARG A 57 -14.74 7.08 -0.06
C ARG A 57 -13.78 8.22 -0.36
N ALA A 58 -12.71 8.37 0.43
CA ALA A 58 -11.70 9.40 0.21
C ALA A 58 -10.92 9.20 -1.11
N LEU A 59 -10.59 7.95 -1.46
CA LEU A 59 -9.96 7.59 -2.74
C LEU A 59 -10.90 7.79 -3.93
N CYS A 60 -12.19 7.53 -3.76
CA CYS A 60 -13.19 7.72 -4.80
C CYS A 60 -13.66 9.17 -4.95
N CYS A 61 -13.38 10.03 -3.97
CA CYS A 61 -13.80 11.42 -3.99
C CYS A 61 -13.07 12.18 -5.10
N THR A 62 -13.85 12.77 -6.01
CA THR A 62 -13.37 13.57 -7.15
C THR A 62 -13.33 15.07 -6.85
N ALA A 63 -13.38 15.46 -5.56
CA ALA A 63 -13.43 16.87 -5.16
C ALA A 63 -12.26 17.71 -5.68
N HIS A 64 -11.13 17.08 -6.07
CA HIS A 64 -10.05 17.76 -6.78
C HIS A 64 -10.17 17.55 -8.30
N PRO A 65 -10.49 18.60 -9.09
CA PRO A 65 -10.82 18.47 -10.50
C PRO A 65 -9.66 18.06 -11.42
N GLN A 66 -8.42 18.05 -10.92
CA GLN A 66 -7.21 17.78 -11.72
C GLN A 66 -6.55 16.43 -11.40
N LEU A 67 -6.99 15.76 -10.33
CA LEU A 67 -6.26 14.64 -9.75
C LEU A 67 -7.23 13.57 -9.24
N SER A 68 -7.18 12.39 -9.87
CA SER A 68 -7.98 11.24 -9.46
C SER A 68 -7.11 10.09 -8.99
N TRP A 69 -7.69 9.26 -8.13
CA TRP A 69 -7.12 7.97 -7.76
C TRP A 69 -7.80 6.85 -8.54
N THR A 70 -7.02 5.88 -8.97
CA THR A 70 -7.53 4.61 -9.47
C THR A 70 -7.09 3.50 -8.53
N VAL A 71 -8.04 2.93 -7.79
CA VAL A 71 -7.76 1.78 -6.92
C VAL A 71 -7.68 0.54 -7.80
N THR A 72 -6.53 -0.13 -7.76
CA THR A 72 -6.22 -1.33 -8.57
C THR A 72 -6.30 -2.61 -7.75
N CYS A 73 -6.15 -2.52 -6.42
CA CYS A 73 -6.30 -3.65 -5.52
C CYS A 73 -6.91 -3.16 -4.21
N ARG A 74 -7.85 -3.94 -3.68
CA ARG A 74 -8.32 -3.88 -2.30
C ARG A 74 -8.18 -5.27 -1.70
N ARG A 75 -7.52 -5.38 -0.56
CA ARG A 75 -7.14 -6.68 0.00
C ARG A 75 -7.34 -6.71 1.50
N ARG A 76 -8.14 -7.66 1.98
CA ARG A 76 -8.26 -7.94 3.41
C ARG A 76 -7.13 -8.85 3.87
N LEU A 77 -6.56 -8.53 5.02
CA LEU A 77 -5.47 -9.28 5.65
C LEU A 77 -5.56 -9.20 7.16
N LEU A 78 -4.94 -10.16 7.84
CA LEU A 78 -4.92 -10.22 9.30
C LEU A 78 -3.57 -9.71 9.83
N LEU A 79 -3.60 -8.69 10.69
CA LEU A 79 -2.44 -8.16 11.41
C LEU A 79 -2.58 -8.51 12.89
N GLY A 80 -1.90 -9.58 13.30
CA GLY A 80 -2.11 -10.16 14.63
C GLY A 80 -3.55 -10.63 14.78
N ASN A 81 -4.31 -9.98 15.64
CA ASN A 81 -5.73 -10.26 15.89
C ASN A 81 -6.69 -9.23 15.26
N MET A 82 -6.17 -8.36 14.38
CA MET A 82 -6.96 -7.28 13.78
C MET A 82 -7.09 -7.48 12.27
N GLU A 83 -8.31 -7.41 11.76
CA GLU A 83 -8.56 -7.32 10.32
C GLU A 83 -8.18 -5.94 9.79
N ALA A 84 -7.38 -5.94 8.73
CA ALA A 84 -6.92 -4.76 8.04
C ALA A 84 -7.21 -4.87 6.55
N VAL A 85 -7.32 -3.72 5.89
CA VAL A 85 -7.54 -3.61 4.45
C VAL A 85 -6.41 -2.79 3.85
N LEU A 86 -5.77 -3.38 2.84
CA LEU A 86 -4.75 -2.77 2.02
C LEU A 86 -5.36 -2.30 0.71
N PHE A 87 -5.02 -1.08 0.29
CA PHE A 87 -5.40 -0.46 -0.95
C PHE A 87 -4.16 -0.17 -1.78
N LEU A 88 -4.14 -0.58 -3.05
CA LEU A 88 -3.18 -0.10 -4.03
C LEU A 88 -3.87 0.90 -4.94
N ALA A 89 -3.46 2.15 -4.89
CA ALA A 89 -4.00 3.24 -5.70
C ALA A 89 -2.94 3.82 -6.63
N VAL A 90 -3.32 4.15 -7.86
CA VAL A 90 -2.48 4.84 -8.83
C VAL A 90 -2.97 6.27 -9.00
N ALA A 91 -2.04 7.20 -8.96
CA ALA A 91 -2.26 8.63 -9.13
C ALA A 91 -2.44 8.96 -10.62
N ARG A 92 -3.69 9.08 -11.09
CA ARG A 92 -3.97 9.37 -12.51
C ARG A 92 -4.25 10.85 -12.76
N PRO A 93 -3.89 11.38 -13.95
CA PRO A 93 -4.46 12.63 -14.44
C PRO A 93 -5.96 12.42 -14.68
N SER A 94 -6.78 13.40 -14.29
CA SER A 94 -8.23 13.37 -14.53
C SER A 94 -8.52 13.57 -16.02
N LEU A 95 -8.64 12.48 -16.78
CA LEU A 95 -8.90 12.49 -18.22
C LEU A 95 -10.29 12.01 -18.63
N GLY A 96 -11.22 11.79 -17.69
CA GLY A 96 -12.57 11.36 -18.06
C GLY A 96 -13.57 11.19 -16.91
N THR A 97 -14.84 11.26 -17.29
CA THR A 97 -16.10 11.19 -16.52
C THR A 97 -16.45 9.77 -16.03
N GLY A 98 -15.46 8.96 -15.69
CA GLY A 98 -15.68 7.65 -15.08
C GLY A 98 -15.57 7.75 -13.57
N ALA A 99 -16.65 7.44 -12.84
CA ALA A 99 -16.56 7.28 -11.39
C ALA A 99 -15.51 6.19 -11.09
N PRO A 100 -14.54 6.43 -10.20
CA PRO A 100 -13.58 5.42 -9.81
C PRO A 100 -14.30 4.26 -9.11
N ALA A 101 -14.53 3.17 -9.83
CA ALA A 101 -15.06 1.93 -9.26
C ALA A 101 -13.97 1.25 -8.44
N LEU A 102 -14.33 0.81 -7.23
CA LEU A 102 -13.43 0.02 -6.40
C LEU A 102 -13.37 -1.42 -6.91
N PRO A 103 -12.19 -2.05 -6.96
CA PRO A 103 -12.10 -3.46 -7.26
C PRO A 103 -12.73 -4.27 -6.11
N GLU A 104 -13.19 -5.48 -6.44
CA GLU A 104 -13.63 -6.46 -5.45
C GLU A 104 -12.50 -6.72 -4.43
N GLU A 105 -12.87 -6.96 -3.18
CA GLU A 105 -11.87 -7.31 -2.15
C GLU A 105 -11.27 -8.67 -2.49
N SER A 106 -9.98 -8.69 -2.85
CA SER A 106 -9.29 -9.96 -3.02
C SER A 106 -9.17 -10.63 -1.66
N MET A 107 -9.71 -11.85 -1.54
CA MET A 107 -9.57 -12.68 -0.36
C MET A 107 -8.10 -13.09 -0.13
N ARG A 108 -7.84 -13.58 1.09
CA ARG A 108 -6.53 -14.11 1.50
C ARG A 108 -6.00 -15.10 0.48
N LEU A 109 -4.77 -14.91 0.00
CA LEU A 109 -4.15 -15.85 -0.93
C LEU A 109 -3.74 -17.12 -0.17
N PRO A 110 -3.71 -18.29 -0.84
CA PRO A 110 -3.42 -19.57 -0.19
C PRO A 110 -2.10 -19.61 0.59
N TRP A 111 -1.13 -18.77 0.23
CA TRP A 111 0.18 -18.70 0.91
C TRP A 111 0.22 -17.79 2.14
N GLU A 112 -0.88 -17.11 2.48
CA GLU A 112 -0.91 -16.16 3.60
C GLU A 112 -1.35 -16.80 4.92
N ASP A 113 -1.87 -18.02 4.91
CA ASP A 113 -2.08 -18.80 6.14
C ASP A 113 -0.76 -19.37 6.68
N GLY A 114 -0.78 -19.90 7.91
CA GLY A 114 0.42 -20.46 8.55
C GLY A 114 1.06 -21.60 7.75
N ARG A 115 0.25 -22.41 7.04
CA ARG A 115 0.70 -23.52 6.18
C ARG A 115 1.25 -23.00 4.85
N GLY A 116 0.61 -21.97 4.33
CA GLY A 116 0.97 -21.24 3.12
C GLY A 116 2.29 -20.48 3.22
N ARG A 117 2.59 -19.90 4.39
CA ARG A 117 3.85 -19.16 4.63
C ARG A 117 5.08 -20.06 4.52
N ALA A 118 5.00 -21.29 5.03
CA ALA A 118 6.07 -22.28 4.89
C ALA A 118 6.33 -22.61 3.42
N LYS A 119 5.25 -22.85 2.64
CA LYS A 119 5.31 -23.10 1.20
C LYS A 119 5.90 -21.90 0.43
N TRP A 120 5.53 -20.67 0.81
CA TRP A 120 6.10 -19.45 0.22
C TRP A 120 7.57 -19.23 0.60
N GLY A 121 7.96 -19.58 1.82
CA GLY A 121 9.36 -19.58 2.25
C GLY A 121 10.21 -20.51 1.40
N ALA A 122 9.74 -21.74 1.19
CA ALA A 122 10.37 -22.72 0.31
C ALA A 122 10.46 -22.23 -1.15
N LEU A 123 9.35 -21.70 -1.68
CA LEU A 123 9.32 -21.21 -3.06
C LEU A 123 10.28 -20.02 -3.25
N LYS A 124 10.30 -19.05 -2.33
CA LYS A 124 11.27 -17.94 -2.37
C LYS A 124 12.71 -18.43 -2.29
N ALA A 125 13.00 -19.46 -1.48
CA ALA A 125 14.34 -20.02 -1.37
C ALA A 125 14.81 -20.63 -2.71
N MET A 126 13.91 -21.28 -3.45
CA MET A 126 14.22 -21.84 -4.76
C MET A 126 14.55 -20.80 -5.84
N VAL A 127 13.91 -19.62 -5.80
CA VAL A 127 14.13 -18.55 -6.80
C VAL A 127 15.24 -17.57 -6.42
N ARG A 128 15.81 -17.68 -5.21
CA ARG A 128 16.89 -16.78 -4.77
C ARG A 128 18.18 -17.15 -5.49
N PRO A 129 18.91 -16.17 -6.05
CA PRO A 129 20.28 -16.41 -6.50
C PRO A 129 21.12 -16.99 -5.36
N PRO A 130 22.05 -17.91 -5.64
CA PRO A 130 22.95 -18.44 -4.63
C PRO A 130 23.75 -17.30 -3.99
N LEU A 131 24.03 -17.44 -2.68
CA LEU A 131 24.88 -16.49 -1.96
C LEU A 131 26.23 -16.39 -2.67
N GLN A 132 26.57 -15.20 -3.12
CA GLN A 132 27.88 -14.91 -3.70
C GLN A 132 28.89 -14.82 -2.54
N PRO A 133 30.02 -15.54 -2.59
CA PRO A 133 31.05 -15.39 -1.58
C PRO A 133 31.55 -13.95 -1.58
N VAL A 134 31.66 -13.35 -0.39
CA VAL A 134 32.34 -12.06 -0.24
C VAL A 134 33.81 -12.30 -0.53
N ILE A 135 34.27 -11.92 -1.72
CA ILE A 135 35.68 -12.00 -2.08
C ILE A 135 36.40 -10.96 -1.23
N GLY A 136 37.05 -11.43 -0.16
CA GLY A 136 37.82 -10.57 0.75
C GLY A 136 38.88 -9.79 -0.01
N GLY A 137 38.83 -8.46 0.10
CA GLY A 137 39.84 -7.57 -0.44
C GLY A 137 41.22 -7.94 0.12
N LYS A 138 42.22 -8.04 -0.76
CA LYS A 138 43.61 -8.31 -0.39
C LYS A 138 44.04 -7.33 0.71
N LYS A 139 44.40 -7.85 1.89
CA LYS A 139 45.11 -7.05 2.91
C LYS A 139 46.41 -6.57 2.27
N GLN A 140 46.51 -5.27 2.04
CA GLN A 140 47.72 -4.63 1.55
C GLN A 140 48.74 -4.66 2.70
N LEU A 141 49.73 -5.53 2.57
CA LEU A 141 50.83 -5.65 3.51
C LEU A 141 51.73 -4.41 3.32
N MET A 142 51.59 -3.41 4.20
CA MET A 142 52.55 -2.31 4.28
C MET A 142 53.87 -2.87 4.84
N ARG A 143 54.95 -2.67 4.09
CA ARG A 143 56.34 -2.88 4.52
C ARG A 143 56.86 -1.63 5.18
#